data_AF-A0A094ASL0-F1
#
_entry.id   AF-A0A094ASL0-F1
#
_cell.length_a   1.000
_cell.length_b   1.000
_cell.length_c   1.000
_cell.angle_alpha   90.00
_cell.angle_beta   90.00
_cell.angle_gamma   90.00
#
_symmetry.space_group_name_H-M   'P 1'
#
loop_
_entity.id
_entity.type
_entity.pdbx_description
1 polymer ?
#
loop_
_entity_poly.entity_id
_entity_poly.type
_entity_poly.pdbx_seq_one_letter_code
_entity_poly.pdbx_strand_id
1 'polypeptide(L)'
;MHQQPGDRSCANEAIGGDHFGPVLGYLSAVEDAATADGSDGWFKIYEDSWAPGTGSNGADDYWGTKDMNLCCGRVNMKIPEDIPAGDYLLRAEVVALHVAGSLGGAQLYMSC
;
A
#
# COMPACT_ATOMS: atom_id res chain seq x y z
N MET A 1 -0.94 0.08 8.83
CA MET A 1 0.41 0.48 9.28
C MET A 1 0.26 1.70 10.18
N HIS A 2 0.98 1.81 11.27
CA HIS A 2 1.19 3.11 11.93
C HIS A 2 2.66 3.24 12.28
N GLN A 3 3.22 4.45 12.14
CA GLN A 3 4.64 4.70 12.36
C GLN A 3 5.08 4.31 13.77
N GLN A 4 4.18 4.44 14.75
CA GLN A 4 4.42 4.07 16.14
C GLN A 4 3.69 2.75 16.48
N PRO A 5 4.40 1.73 17.00
CA PRO A 5 3.79 0.47 17.41
C PRO A 5 2.67 0.69 18.43
N GLY A 6 1.49 0.13 18.17
CA GLY A 6 0.35 0.20 19.08
C GLY A 6 -0.43 1.52 19.06
N ASP A 7 0.05 2.54 18.35
CA ASP A 7 -0.67 3.78 18.14
C ASP A 7 -1.46 3.73 16.84
N ARG A 8 -2.75 4.10 16.89
CA ARG A 8 -3.61 4.23 15.71
C ARG A 8 -4.31 5.58 15.65
N SER A 9 -3.78 6.56 16.37
CA SER A 9 -4.30 7.92 16.39
C SER A 9 -4.19 8.56 15.01
N CYS A 10 -5.25 9.25 14.60
CA CYS A 10 -5.24 10.07 13.38
C CYS A 10 -4.33 11.31 13.50
N ALA A 11 -3.82 11.60 14.70
CA ALA A 11 -2.88 12.70 14.91
C ALA A 11 -1.46 12.36 14.42
N ASN A 12 -1.17 11.07 14.18
CA ASN A 12 0.14 10.59 13.77
C ASN A 12 0.07 9.93 12.40
N GLU A 13 1.15 10.05 11.63
CA GLU A 13 1.25 9.44 10.31
C GLU A 13 1.19 7.91 10.41
N ALA A 14 0.50 7.31 9.44
CA ALA A 14 0.46 5.86 9.31
C ALA A 14 1.80 5.32 8.76
N ILE A 15 2.39 6.09 7.84
CA ILE A 15 3.77 5.96 7.40
C ILE A 15 4.37 7.36 7.27
N GLY A 16 5.44 7.65 7.99
CA GLY A 16 6.02 8.99 8.10
C GLY A 16 7.49 9.03 7.72
N GLY A 17 8.10 10.22 7.72
CA GLY A 17 9.52 10.39 7.37
C GLY A 17 9.79 10.26 5.88
N ASP A 18 9.01 10.99 5.08
CA ASP A 18 9.16 11.11 3.63
C ASP A 18 9.02 9.79 2.85
N HIS A 19 8.34 8.77 3.39
CA HIS A 19 8.04 7.52 2.70
C HIS A 19 6.97 7.71 1.61
N PHE A 20 7.25 8.60 0.67
CA PHE A 20 6.41 8.92 -0.48
C PHE A 20 6.43 7.76 -1.46
N GLY A 21 5.25 7.37 -1.92
CA GLY A 21 5.11 6.24 -2.81
C GLY A 21 3.67 5.81 -3.04
N PRO A 22 3.47 4.86 -3.96
CA PRO A 22 2.16 4.29 -4.21
C PRO A 22 1.71 3.37 -3.07
N VAL A 23 0.39 3.24 -2.95
CA VAL A 23 -0.31 2.27 -2.12
C VAL A 23 -1.06 1.31 -3.05
N LEU A 24 -0.84 0.02 -2.86
CA LEU A 24 -1.25 -1.03 -3.79
C LEU A 24 -2.04 -2.12 -3.04
N GLY A 25 -3.00 -2.73 -3.73
CA GLY A 25 -3.78 -3.85 -3.22
C GLY A 25 -3.85 -4.98 -4.25
N TYR A 26 -3.64 -6.21 -3.78
CA TYR A 26 -3.64 -7.40 -4.62
C TYR A 26 -4.45 -8.53 -3.99
N LEU A 27 -5.01 -9.39 -4.82
CA LEU A 27 -5.61 -10.65 -4.43
C LEU A 27 -4.84 -11.82 -5.05
N SER A 28 -4.82 -12.95 -4.36
CA SER A 28 -4.38 -14.24 -4.89
C SER A 28 -5.43 -15.28 -4.54
N ALA A 29 -5.95 -16.00 -5.54
CA ALA A 29 -6.93 -17.06 -5.32
C ALA A 29 -6.21 -18.31 -4.78
N VAL A 30 -6.76 -18.90 -3.73
CA VAL A 30 -6.14 -20.03 -3.02
C VAL A 30 -7.18 -21.09 -2.67
N GLU A 31 -6.74 -22.31 -2.40
CA GLU A 31 -7.64 -23.39 -1.96
C GLU A 31 -8.17 -23.16 -0.53
N ASP A 32 -7.29 -22.70 0.37
CA ASP A 32 -7.59 -22.41 1.78
C ASP A 32 -6.70 -21.25 2.28
N ALA A 33 -7.32 -20.11 2.59
CA ALA A 33 -6.60 -18.92 3.04
C ALA A 33 -5.91 -19.09 4.40
N ALA A 34 -6.29 -20.08 5.21
CA ALA A 34 -5.64 -20.35 6.49
C ALA A 34 -4.31 -21.10 6.36
N THR A 35 -4.06 -21.76 5.23
CA THR A 35 -2.87 -22.60 5.02
C THR A 35 -2.02 -22.19 3.82
N ALA A 36 -2.53 -21.32 2.95
CA ALA A 36 -1.78 -20.78 1.83
C ALA A 36 -0.49 -20.05 2.26
N ASP A 37 0.58 -20.23 1.49
CA ASP A 37 1.91 -19.65 1.76
C ASP A 37 2.20 -18.37 0.95
N GLY A 38 1.27 -17.97 0.08
CA GLY A 38 1.40 -16.81 -0.79
C GLY A 38 2.23 -17.00 -2.05
N SER A 39 2.61 -18.24 -2.38
CA SER A 39 3.36 -18.57 -3.60
C SER A 39 2.52 -18.58 -4.88
N ASP A 40 1.19 -18.58 -4.74
CA ASP A 40 0.24 -18.50 -5.85
C ASP A 40 0.28 -17.15 -6.59
N GLY A 41 -0.33 -17.11 -7.77
CA GLY A 41 -0.35 -15.94 -8.64
C GLY A 41 -1.18 -14.78 -8.08
N TRP A 42 -0.61 -13.58 -8.09
CA TRP A 42 -1.25 -12.35 -7.61
C TRP A 42 -1.79 -11.50 -8.76
N PHE A 43 -2.96 -10.89 -8.57
CA PHE A 43 -3.50 -9.87 -9.45
C PHE A 43 -3.84 -8.60 -8.66
N LYS A 44 -3.61 -7.45 -9.30
CA LYS A 44 -3.84 -6.13 -8.69
C LYS A 44 -5.32 -5.78 -8.73
N ILE A 45 -5.85 -5.27 -7.62
CA ILE A 45 -7.22 -4.77 -7.49
C ILE A 45 -7.29 -3.28 -7.15
N TYR A 46 -6.20 -2.70 -6.65
CA TYR A 46 -6.15 -1.32 -6.20
C TYR A 46 -4.77 -0.71 -6.47
N GLU A 47 -4.77 0.55 -6.90
CA GLU A 47 -3.59 1.38 -6.99
C GLU A 47 -3.96 2.85 -6.75
N ASP A 48 -3.29 3.43 -5.77
CA ASP A 48 -3.25 4.86 -5.53
C ASP A 48 -1.78 5.29 -5.65
N SER A 49 -1.48 6.01 -6.72
CA SER A 49 -0.12 6.17 -7.22
C SER A 49 0.44 7.57 -6.94
N TRP A 50 0.61 8.35 -8.00
CA TRP A 50 1.32 9.63 -7.99
C TRP A 50 0.67 10.60 -8.96
N ALA A 51 0.61 11.87 -8.56
CA ALA A 51 0.31 12.97 -9.46
C ALA A 51 1.20 14.18 -9.12
N PRO A 52 1.60 14.99 -10.13
CA PRO A 52 2.46 16.14 -9.90
C PRO A 52 1.77 17.17 -8.98
N GLY A 53 2.51 17.67 -8.00
CA GLY A 53 2.12 18.77 -7.13
C GLY A 53 2.62 20.11 -7.66
N THR A 54 2.64 21.12 -6.78
CA THR A 54 3.09 22.49 -7.12
C THR A 54 4.54 22.76 -6.76
N GLY A 55 5.23 21.80 -6.12
CA GLY A 55 6.60 21.98 -5.67
C GLY A 55 7.65 21.75 -6.76
N SER A 56 8.90 22.01 -6.42
CA SER A 56 10.05 21.84 -7.31
C SER A 56 10.70 20.45 -7.23
N ASN A 57 10.20 19.58 -6.36
CA ASN A 57 10.64 18.21 -6.19
C ASN A 57 9.46 17.29 -5.87
N GLY A 58 9.70 15.99 -5.92
CA GLY A 58 8.65 15.00 -5.68
C GLY A 58 8.11 14.95 -4.24
N ALA A 59 8.70 15.68 -3.29
CA ALA A 59 8.23 15.67 -1.91
C ALA A 59 6.89 16.39 -1.76
N ASP A 60 6.61 17.38 -2.60
CA ASP A 60 5.35 18.15 -2.60
C ASP A 60 4.28 17.56 -3.52
N ASP A 61 4.59 16.47 -4.24
CA ASP A 61 3.65 15.79 -5.11
C ASP A 61 2.55 15.07 -4.33
N TYR A 62 1.47 14.72 -5.03
CA TYR A 62 0.43 13.86 -4.50
C TYR A 62 0.90 12.40 -4.60
N TRP A 63 0.82 11.68 -3.49
CA TRP A 63 1.23 10.29 -3.37
C TRP A 63 0.16 9.51 -2.64
N GLY A 64 -0.04 8.24 -3.00
CA GLY A 64 -0.98 7.38 -2.28
C GLY A 64 -0.68 7.29 -0.78
N THR A 65 0.60 7.34 -0.36
CA THR A 65 0.94 7.37 1.07
C THR A 65 0.50 8.66 1.78
N LYS A 66 0.43 9.79 1.07
CA LYS A 66 -0.14 11.03 1.61
C LYS A 66 -1.66 10.92 1.74
N ASP A 67 -2.35 10.38 0.74
CA ASP A 67 -3.80 10.19 0.79
C ASP A 67 -4.19 9.20 1.90
N MET A 68 -3.41 8.13 2.08
CA MET A 68 -3.54 7.21 3.21
C MET A 68 -3.36 7.93 4.56
N ASN A 69 -2.34 8.78 4.71
CA ASN A 69 -2.12 9.55 5.93
C ASN A 69 -3.28 10.53 6.20
N LEU A 70 -3.77 11.23 5.16
CA LEU A 70 -4.94 12.10 5.23
C LEU A 70 -6.20 11.34 5.64
N CYS A 71 -6.29 10.06 5.28
CA CYS A 71 -7.37 9.15 5.68
C CYS A 71 -7.09 8.39 6.99
N CYS A 72 -6.28 8.95 7.91
CA CYS A 72 -5.97 8.33 9.20
C CYS A 72 -5.39 6.90 9.06
N GLY A 73 -4.52 6.69 8.08
CA GLY A 73 -3.89 5.39 7.83
C GLY A 73 -4.78 4.35 7.19
N ARG A 74 -5.96 4.74 6.72
CA ARG A 74 -6.93 3.83 6.09
C ARG A 74 -6.84 3.91 4.58
N VAL A 75 -7.12 2.80 3.94
CA VAL A 75 -7.18 2.66 2.49
C VAL A 75 -8.45 1.87 2.18
N ASN A 76 -9.29 2.41 1.31
CA ASN A 76 -10.53 1.75 0.91
C ASN A 76 -10.32 1.04 -0.42
N MET A 77 -10.04 -0.26 -0.36
CA MET A 77 -9.88 -1.11 -1.55
C MET A 77 -11.21 -1.78 -1.88
N LYS A 78 -11.79 -1.48 -3.05
CA LYS A 78 -13.00 -2.16 -3.51
C LYS A 78 -12.62 -3.52 -4.09
N ILE A 79 -13.23 -4.60 -3.56
CA ILE A 79 -13.13 -5.92 -4.16
C ILE A 79 -13.97 -5.93 -5.45
N PRO A 80 -13.41 -6.36 -6.61
CA PRO A 80 -14.19 -6.42 -7.85
C PRO A 80 -15.34 -7.41 -7.71
N GLU A 81 -16.51 -7.05 -8.23
CA GLU A 81 -17.75 -7.83 -8.06
C GLU A 81 -17.80 -9.08 -8.96
N ASP A 82 -16.95 -9.12 -9.99
CA ASP A 82 -16.88 -10.16 -11.01
C ASP A 82 -15.79 -11.21 -10.77
N ILE A 83 -15.13 -11.20 -9.61
CA ILE A 83 -14.21 -12.28 -9.24
C ILE A 83 -14.99 -13.54 -8.81
N PRO A 84 -14.50 -14.75 -9.15
CA PRO A 84 -15.10 -15.99 -8.66
C PRO A 84 -15.16 -16.02 -7.12
N ALA A 85 -16.24 -16.55 -6.56
CA ALA A 85 -16.30 -16.81 -5.13
C ALA A 85 -15.26 -17.89 -4.73
N GLY A 86 -14.63 -17.70 -3.57
CA GLY A 86 -13.60 -18.60 -3.06
C GLY A 86 -12.73 -17.91 -2.02
N ASP A 87 -11.69 -18.61 -1.60
CA ASP A 87 -10.70 -18.08 -0.67
C ASP A 87 -9.63 -17.26 -1.42
N TYR A 88 -9.25 -16.14 -0.81
CA TYR A 88 -8.22 -15.26 -1.33
C TYR A 88 -7.30 -14.78 -0.22
N LEU A 89 -6.02 -14.66 -0.53
CA LEU A 89 -5.12 -13.79 0.24
C LEU A 89 -5.25 -12.36 -0.27
N LEU A 90 -5.30 -11.39 0.64
CA LEU A 90 -5.26 -9.96 0.34
C LEU A 90 -3.88 -9.42 0.74
N ARG A 91 -3.13 -8.87 -0.22
CA ARG A 91 -1.86 -8.19 0.04
C ARG A 91 -2.01 -6.69 -0.11
N ALA A 92 -1.89 -5.97 1.00
CA ALA A 92 -1.73 -4.52 0.99
C ALA A 92 -0.24 -4.17 0.97
N GLU A 93 0.16 -3.22 0.13
CA GLU A 93 1.56 -2.86 -0.07
C GLU A 93 1.74 -1.35 -0.19
N VAL A 94 2.76 -0.83 0.50
CA VAL A 94 3.34 0.48 0.22
C VAL A 94 4.73 0.31 -0.37
N VAL A 95 5.04 1.07 -1.42
CA VAL A 95 6.38 1.12 -2.00
C VAL A 95 6.98 2.49 -1.75
N ALA A 96 7.81 2.66 -0.72
CA ALA A 96 8.41 3.95 -0.44
C ALA A 96 9.61 4.22 -1.36
N LEU A 97 9.61 5.39 -2.00
CA LEU A 97 10.53 5.74 -3.10
C LEU A 97 11.58 6.80 -2.76
N HIS A 98 11.60 7.31 -1.53
CA HIS A 98 12.50 8.40 -1.11
C HIS A 98 14.00 8.14 -1.31
N VAL A 99 14.42 6.87 -1.33
CA VAL A 99 15.80 6.45 -1.66
C VAL A 99 15.87 5.53 -2.89
N ALA A 100 14.80 5.44 -3.68
CA ALA A 100 14.72 4.60 -4.88
C ALA A 100 15.49 5.15 -6.10
N GLY A 101 16.23 6.25 -5.95
CA GLY A 101 17.16 6.73 -6.97
C GLY A 101 18.34 5.78 -7.23
N SER A 102 18.59 4.85 -6.31
CA SER A 102 19.59 3.79 -6.45
C SER A 102 18.93 2.44 -6.69
N LEU A 103 19.62 1.54 -7.42
CA LEU A 103 19.17 0.16 -7.60
C LEU A 103 18.97 -0.51 -6.25
N GLY A 104 17.78 -1.10 -6.03
CA GLY A 104 17.41 -1.75 -4.78
C GLY A 104 17.04 -0.78 -3.64
N GLY A 105 16.93 0.52 -3.90
CA GLY A 105 16.59 1.52 -2.88
C GLY A 105 15.10 1.63 -2.55
N ALA A 106 14.20 1.10 -3.39
CA ALA A 106 12.78 1.08 -3.06
C ALA A 106 12.52 0.19 -1.83
N GLN A 107 11.74 0.69 -0.88
CA GLN A 107 11.41 -0.04 0.34
C GLN A 107 9.97 -0.55 0.26
N LEU A 108 9.80 -1.86 0.44
CA LEU A 108 8.52 -2.54 0.29
C LEU A 108 7.94 -2.86 1.65
N TYR A 109 6.76 -2.30 1.94
CA TYR A 109 6.02 -2.56 3.17
C TYR A 109 4.76 -3.34 2.82
N MET A 110 4.85 -4.67 2.96
CA MET A 110 3.80 -5.60 2.56
C MET A 110 3.15 -6.21 3.80
N SER A 111 1.84 -6.41 3.76
CA SER A 111 1.09 -7.18 4.75
C SER A 111 0.04 -8.04 4.06
N CYS A 112 -0.08 -9.29 4.53
CA CYS A 112 -1.15 -10.23 4.19
C CYS A 112 -1.91 -10.63 5.46
#